data_AF-A0A7X0XEW0-F1
#
_entry.id   AF-A0A7X0XEW0-F1
#
_cell.length_a   1.000
_cell.length_b   1.000
_cell.length_c   1.000
_cell.angle_alpha   90.00
_cell.angle_beta   90.00
_cell.angle_gamma   90.00
#
_symmetry.space_group_name_H-M   'P 1'
#
loop_
_entity.id
_entity.type
_entity.pdbx_description
1 polymer ?
#
loop_
_entity_poly.entity_id
_entity_poly.type
_entity_poly.pdbx_seq_one_letter_code
_entity_poly.pdbx_strand_id
1 'polypeptide(L)' 'MGTRVAYPLQVKQEAIEMKLAGKTVKEIMETLHIKNKTQVETWWRWYRNG' A
#
# COMPACT_ATOMS: atom_id res chain seq x y z
N MET A 1 23.00 -2.94 -7.20
CA MET A 1 21.68 -3.28 -7.80
C MET A 1 20.64 -3.27 -6.70
N GLY A 2 19.67 -2.35 -6.72
CA GLY A 2 18.62 -2.33 -5.71
C GLY A 2 17.61 -3.45 -5.97
N THR A 3 17.44 -4.38 -5.03
CA THR A 3 16.42 -5.42 -5.09
C THR A 3 15.04 -4.78 -5.08
N ARG A 4 14.35 -4.77 -6.23
CA ARG A 4 12.96 -4.34 -6.32
C ARG A 4 12.09 -5.36 -5.59
N VAL A 5 11.56 -4.98 -4.43
CA VAL A 5 10.55 -5.77 -3.74
C VAL A 5 9.22 -5.57 -4.46
N ALA A 6 8.81 -6.58 -5.23
CA ALA A 6 7.48 -6.65 -5.80
C ALA A 6 6.52 -7.18 -4.74
N TYR A 7 5.52 -6.38 -4.36
CA TYR A 7 4.45 -6.85 -3.48
C TYR A 7 3.37 -7.53 -4.32
N PRO A 8 2.83 -8.67 -3.84
CA PRO A 8 1.75 -9.37 -4.52
C PRO A 8 0.46 -8.52 -4.56
N LEU A 9 -0.44 -8.84 -5.49
CA LEU A 9 -1.69 -8.12 -5.69
C LEU A 9 -2.57 -8.08 -4.43
N GLN A 10 -2.59 -9.16 -3.66
CA GLN A 10 -3.33 -9.26 -2.39
C GLN A 10 -2.93 -8.16 -1.40
N VAL A 11 -1.63 -7.89 -1.24
CA VAL A 11 -1.14 -6.83 -0.36
C VAL A 11 -1.57 -5.44 -0.85
N LYS A 12 -1.64 -5.25 -2.18
CA LYS A 12 -2.10 -3.98 -2.76
C LYS A 12 -3.59 -3.75 -2.51
N GLN A 13 -4.40 -4.80 -2.68
CA GLN A 13 -5.84 -4.75 -2.42
C GLN A 13 -6.12 -4.50 -0.93
N GLU A 14 -5.47 -5.25 -0.04
CA GLU A 14 -5.63 -5.09 1.41
C GLU A 14 -5.23 -3.69 1.88
N ALA A 15 -4.15 -3.11 1.31
CA ALA A 15 -3.76 -1.73 1.57
C ALA A 15 -4.83 -0.71 1.16
N ILE A 16 -5.52 -0.93 0.02
CA ILE A 16 -6.60 -0.07 -0.46
C ILE A 16 -7.84 -0.22 0.43
N GLU A 17 -8.23 -1.45 0.78
CA GLU A 17 -9.35 -1.73 1.68
C GLU A 17 -9.16 -1.08 3.05
N MET A 18 -7.95 -1.19 3.62
CA MET A 18 -7.61 -0.50 4.87
C MET A 18 -7.67 1.02 4.72
N LYS A 19 -7.31 1.57 3.56
CA LYS A 19 -7.40 3.01 3.28
C LYS A 19 -8.85 3.48 3.16
N LEU A 20 -9.72 2.66 2.55
CA LEU A 20 -11.16 2.88 2.48
C LEU A 20 -11.81 2.81 3.87
N ALA A 21 -11.33 1.92 4.73
CA ALA A 21 -11.73 1.83 6.14
C ALA A 21 -11.24 3.02 7.00
N GLY A 22 -10.56 4.01 6.40
CA GLY A 22 -10.08 5.22 7.09
C GLY A 22 -8.75 5.05 7.82
N LYS A 23 -8.08 3.90 7.71
CA LYS A 23 -6.77 3.69 8.36
C LYS A 23 -5.70 4.61 7.78
N THR A 24 -4.76 4.99 8.64
CA THR A 24 -3.62 5.83 8.25
C THR A 24 -2.60 5.03 7.44
N VAL A 25 -1.76 5.71 6.65
CA VAL A 25 -0.71 5.02 5.86
C VAL A 25 0.29 4.32 6.79
N LYS A 26 0.54 4.87 7.99
CA LYS A 26 1.43 4.27 8.98
C LYS A 26 0.91 2.92 9.47
N GLU A 27 -0.36 2.85 9.86
CA GLU A 27 -0.97 1.58 10.29
C GLU A 27 -0.94 0.53 9.19
N ILE A 28 -1.21 0.92 7.94
CA ILE A 28 -1.14 0.03 6.78
C ILE A 28 0.29 -0.49 6.58
N MET A 29 1.30 0.37 6.74
CA MET A 29 2.69 -0.04 6.63
C MET A 29 3.11 -1.01 7.73
N GLU A 30 2.70 -0.77 8.98
CA GLU A 30 2.99 -1.67 10.09
C GLU A 30 2.28 -3.02 9.92
N THR A 31 1.01 -3.00 9.51
CA THR A 31 0.19 -4.22 9.31
C THR A 31 0.72 -5.07 8.15
N LEU A 32 1.05 -4.44 7.02
CA LEU A 32 1.50 -5.14 5.80
C LEU A 32 3.03 -5.29 5.72
N HIS A 33 3.75 -4.87 6.76
CA HIS A 33 5.21 -4.81 6.80
C HIS A 33 5.83 -4.08 5.57
N ILE A 34 5.13 -3.06 5.06
CA ILE A 34 5.57 -2.27 3.92
C ILE A 34 6.61 -1.26 4.38
N LYS A 35 7.82 -1.35 3.83
CA LYS A 35 8.92 -0.45 4.19
C LYS A 35 8.75 0.98 3.70
N ASN A 36 8.01 1.19 2.60
CA ASN A 36 7.95 2.49 1.94
C ASN A 36 6.51 3.03 1.85
N LYS A 37 6.23 4.14 2.52
CA LYS A 37 4.93 4.83 2.49
C LYS A 37 4.50 5.22 1.07
N THR A 38 5.45 5.57 0.22
CA THR A 38 5.18 6.02 -1.15
C THR A 38 4.51 4.92 -1.96
N GLN A 39 4.77 3.64 -1.67
CA GLN A 39 4.08 2.53 -2.35
C GLN A 39 2.58 2.53 -2.08
N VAL A 40 2.20 2.69 -0.81
CA VAL A 40 0.79 2.76 -0.40
C VAL A 40 0.13 3.99 -1.03
N GLU A 41 0.82 5.13 -1.05
CA GLU A 41 0.31 6.35 -1.69
C GLU A 41 0.14 6.19 -3.20
N THR A 42 1.07 5.52 -3.88
CA THR A 42 0.96 5.21 -5.32
C THR A 42 -0.23 4.30 -5.60
N TRP A 43 -0.43 3.23 -4.81
CA TRP A 43 -1.59 2.34 -4.98
C TRP A 43 -2.90 3.07 -4.74
N TRP A 44 -2.94 3.95 -3.74
CA TRP A 44 -4.12 4.79 -3.49
C TRP A 44 -4.41 5.78 -4.63
N ARG A 45 -3.37 6.36 -5.23
CA ARG A 45 -3.52 7.21 -6.42
C ARG A 45 -4.05 6.42 -7.61
N TRP A 46 -3.56 5.21 -7.84
CA TRP A 46 -4.07 4.35 -8.91
C TRP A 46 -5.53 3.97 -8.70
N TYR A 47 -5.91 3.68 -7.45
CA TYR A 47 -7.30 3.40 -7.10
C TYR A 47 -8.23 4.61 -7.33
N ARG A 48 -7.79 5.82 -6.99
CA ARG A 48 -8.60 7.05 -7.17
C ARG A 48 -8.65 7.58 -8.60
N ASN A 49 -7.63 7.28 -9.40
CA ASN A 49 -7.57 7.66 -10.81
C ASN A 49 -8.13 6.57 -11.75
N GLY A 50 -8.54 5.43 -11.18
CA GLY A 50 -9.20 4.32 -11.88
C GLY A 50 -10.68 4.57 -12.12
#